data_AF-A0A935AMN5-F1
#
_entry.id   AF-A0A935AMN5-F1
#
_cell.length_a   1.000
_cell.length_b   1.000
_cell.length_c   1.000
_cell.angle_alpha   90.00
_cell.angle_beta   90.00
_cell.angle_gamma   90.00
#
_symmetry.space_group_name_H-M   'P 1'
#
loop_
_entity.id
_entity.type
_entity.pdbx_description
1 polymer ?
#
loop_
_entity_poly.entity_id
_entity_poly.type
_entity_poly.pdbx_seq_one_letter_code
_entity_poly.pdbx_strand_id
1 'polypeptide(L)'
;MKTLFSILVLATIISCAPSLSYYTQNTHDSLVRDDSDPGKIQFYVSNDIILWREISKGESTISNGKIKMVNGREVEEVIIKRGTPGVYLFSPQKKQYAICFDPNDDSKYLIFGPSEKTGDRYVLLAKEWDRRKGKVTYGDKVYNTSAESAFAYLMASVTKTKNTRVSSDTPSGRKVQ
;
A
#
# COMPACT_ATOMS: atom_id res chain seq x y z
N MET A 1 61.56 7.38 -10.62
CA MET A 1 60.61 7.96 -11.60
C MET A 1 59.21 7.43 -11.29
N LYS A 2 58.27 8.36 -11.07
CA LYS A 2 56.81 8.23 -11.20
C LYS A 2 56.10 7.13 -10.39
N THR A 3 55.78 7.43 -9.13
CA THR A 3 54.61 6.83 -8.46
C THR A 3 53.37 7.62 -8.87
N LEU A 4 52.53 7.05 -9.75
CA LEU A 4 51.21 7.58 -10.05
C LEU A 4 50.29 7.34 -8.85
N PHE A 5 49.90 8.42 -8.19
CA PHE A 5 48.83 8.44 -7.19
C PHE A 5 47.49 8.53 -7.93
N SER A 6 46.77 7.41 -8.03
CA SER A 6 45.41 7.37 -8.58
C SER A 6 44.42 7.59 -7.43
N ILE A 7 43.87 8.80 -7.32
CA ILE A 7 42.85 9.14 -6.32
C ILE A 7 41.51 8.61 -6.81
N LEU A 8 41.09 7.47 -6.26
CA LEU A 8 39.74 6.92 -6.44
C LEU A 8 38.79 7.67 -5.48
N VAL A 9 38.10 8.69 -6.00
CA VAL A 9 37.04 9.40 -5.28
C VAL A 9 35.83 8.46 -5.16
N LEU A 10 35.68 7.85 -3.98
CA LEU A 10 34.54 7.03 -3.63
C LEU A 10 33.34 7.95 -3.34
N ALA A 11 32.54 8.26 -4.37
CA ALA A 11 31.30 8.99 -4.21
C ALA A 11 30.24 8.10 -3.52
N THR A 12 30.18 8.16 -2.19
CA THR A 12 29.10 7.56 -1.43
C THR A 12 27.84 8.39 -1.60
N ILE A 13 26.99 8.00 -2.56
CA ILE A 13 25.60 8.48 -2.64
C ILE A 13 24.87 8.01 -1.38
N ILE A 14 24.63 8.94 -0.45
CA ILE A 14 23.73 8.76 0.69
C ILE A 14 22.31 8.69 0.10
N SER A 15 21.86 7.48 -0.25
CA SER A 15 20.47 7.24 -0.63
C SER A 15 19.61 7.38 0.62
N CYS A 16 19.04 8.58 0.81
CA CYS A 16 18.05 8.83 1.83
C CYS A 16 16.75 8.17 1.36
N ALA A 17 16.58 6.88 1.67
CA ALA A 17 15.36 6.16 1.34
C ALA A 17 14.16 6.87 2.01
N PRO A 18 13.08 7.16 1.27
CA PRO A 18 11.90 7.80 1.85
C PRO A 18 11.38 6.97 3.03
N SER A 19 11.16 7.63 4.17
CA SER A 19 10.59 6.97 5.33
C SER A 19 9.13 6.62 5.04
N LEU A 20 8.84 5.33 4.89
CA LEU A 20 7.47 4.84 4.72
C LEU A 20 6.69 5.05 6.02
N SER A 21 5.52 5.65 5.90
CA SER A 21 4.58 5.81 7.02
C SER A 21 3.25 5.18 6.68
N TYR A 22 2.53 4.70 7.70
CA TYR A 22 1.17 4.20 7.51
C TYR A 22 0.28 5.27 6.87
N TYR A 23 -0.45 4.86 5.86
CA TYR A 23 -1.47 5.69 5.25
C TYR A 23 -2.71 5.67 6.15
N THR A 24 -3.14 6.84 6.59
CA THR A 24 -4.25 7.01 7.52
C THR A 24 -5.30 7.96 6.95
N GLN A 25 -6.47 7.99 7.58
CA GLN A 25 -7.51 8.96 7.27
C GLN A 25 -7.00 10.41 7.29
N ASN A 26 -6.17 10.78 8.27
CA ASN A 26 -5.59 12.12 8.36
C ASN A 26 -4.66 12.42 7.17
N THR A 27 -3.85 11.45 6.75
CA THR A 27 -3.00 11.59 5.57
C THR A 27 -3.85 11.75 4.31
N HIS A 28 -4.92 10.96 4.17
CA HIS A 28 -5.87 11.07 3.08
C HIS A 28 -6.55 12.43 3.02
N ASP A 29 -7.11 12.90 4.13
CA ASP A 29 -7.81 14.19 4.19
C ASP A 29 -6.87 15.37 3.92
N SER A 30 -5.60 15.24 4.30
CA SER A 30 -4.56 16.23 3.99
C SER A 30 -4.26 16.27 2.49
N LEU A 31 -4.11 15.11 1.84
CA LEU A 31 -3.89 15.03 0.39
C LEU A 31 -5.08 15.59 -0.40
N VAL A 32 -6.31 15.28 0.03
CA VAL A 32 -7.53 15.82 -0.60
C VAL A 32 -7.60 17.34 -0.45
N ARG A 33 -7.27 17.88 0.73
CA ARG A 33 -7.24 19.33 0.97
C ARG A 33 -6.21 20.04 0.10
N ASP A 34 -5.05 19.41 -0.10
CA ASP A 34 -3.95 19.95 -0.88
C ASP A 34 -4.11 19.69 -2.40
N ASP A 35 -5.26 19.17 -2.84
CA ASP A 35 -5.54 18.76 -4.24
C ASP A 35 -4.45 17.87 -4.83
N SER A 36 -3.88 17.00 -3.99
CA SER A 36 -2.81 16.10 -4.37
C SER A 36 -3.36 14.88 -5.07
N ASP A 37 -2.86 14.63 -6.28
CA ASP A 37 -3.20 13.46 -7.08
C ASP A 37 -2.69 12.15 -6.43
N PRO A 38 -3.58 11.24 -5.97
CA PRO A 38 -3.18 9.96 -5.40
C PRO A 38 -2.41 9.07 -6.39
N GLY A 39 -2.58 9.27 -7.71
CA GLY A 39 -1.85 8.55 -8.76
C GLY A 39 -0.35 8.86 -8.77
N LYS A 40 0.09 9.93 -8.11
CA LYS A 40 1.52 10.29 -7.98
C LYS A 40 2.17 9.70 -6.73
N ILE A 41 1.42 8.94 -5.93
CA ILE A 41 1.90 8.36 -4.68
C ILE A 41 2.21 6.89 -4.90
N GLN A 42 3.45 6.49 -4.58
CA GLN A 42 3.80 5.09 -4.47
C GLN A 42 3.33 4.54 -3.13
N PHE A 43 2.43 3.56 -3.18
CA PHE A 43 1.96 2.83 -2.00
C PHE A 43 2.72 1.52 -1.81
N TYR A 44 2.63 0.99 -0.59
CA TYR A 44 3.23 -0.28 -0.18
C TYR A 44 2.34 -1.00 0.84
N VAL A 45 2.50 -2.31 0.98
CA VAL A 45 1.84 -3.08 2.04
C VAL A 45 2.79 -3.37 3.20
N SER A 46 2.31 -3.21 4.43
CA SER A 46 3.11 -3.42 5.64
C SER A 46 3.27 -4.89 6.04
N ASN A 47 2.45 -5.80 5.51
CA ASN A 47 2.51 -7.25 5.72
C ASN A 47 2.24 -7.98 4.41
N ASP A 48 2.60 -9.27 4.37
CA ASP A 48 2.21 -10.14 3.26
C ASP A 48 0.67 -10.23 3.19
N ILE A 49 0.12 -10.13 1.98
CA ILE A 49 -1.28 -10.45 1.69
C ILE A 49 -1.28 -11.79 0.98
N ILE A 50 -1.95 -12.76 1.57
CA ILE A 50 -2.10 -14.10 1.00
C ILE A 50 -3.53 -14.25 0.51
N LEU A 51 -3.67 -14.53 -0.78
CA LEU A 51 -4.94 -14.82 -1.43
C LEU A 51 -4.95 -16.27 -1.87
N TRP A 52 -6.05 -16.98 -1.63
CA TRP A 52 -6.19 -18.37 -2.10
C TRP A 52 -7.60 -18.73 -2.52
N ARG A 53 -7.71 -19.60 -3.52
CA ARG A 53 -8.97 -20.23 -3.92
C ARG A 53 -8.75 -21.69 -4.30
N GLU A 54 -9.76 -22.50 -4.07
CA GLU A 54 -9.79 -23.88 -4.55
C GLU A 54 -10.20 -23.86 -6.03
N ILE A 55 -9.47 -24.57 -6.87
CA ILE A 55 -9.76 -24.74 -8.30
C ILE A 55 -10.70 -25.93 -8.44
N SER A 56 -11.83 -25.74 -9.13
CA SER A 56 -12.80 -26.82 -9.30
C SER A 56 -12.30 -27.85 -10.34
N LYS A 57 -12.65 -29.13 -10.15
CA LYS A 57 -12.29 -30.16 -11.13
C LYS A 57 -12.87 -29.81 -12.52
N GLY A 58 -12.00 -29.75 -13.53
CA GLY A 58 -12.38 -29.41 -14.91
C GLY A 58 -12.34 -27.91 -15.23
N GLU A 59 -11.98 -27.05 -14.28
CA GLU A 59 -11.76 -25.62 -14.51
C GLU A 59 -10.43 -25.41 -15.25
N SER A 60 -10.47 -25.25 -16.58
CA SER A 60 -9.32 -24.75 -17.34
C SER A 60 -9.21 -23.26 -17.13
N THR A 61 -8.30 -22.82 -16.27
CA THR A 61 -8.17 -21.41 -15.93
C THR A 61 -6.72 -20.93 -16.00
N ILE A 62 -6.55 -19.75 -16.58
CA ILE A 62 -5.30 -19.00 -16.54
C ILE A 62 -5.01 -18.66 -15.07
N SER A 63 -3.89 -19.12 -14.55
CA SER A 63 -3.55 -18.86 -13.16
C SER A 63 -3.01 -17.43 -12.97
N ASN A 64 -3.52 -16.73 -11.96
CA ASN A 64 -2.99 -15.45 -11.47
C ASN A 64 -1.85 -15.66 -10.46
N GLY A 65 -1.56 -16.91 -10.08
CA GLY A 65 -0.64 -17.24 -9.00
C GLY A 65 0.01 -18.62 -9.15
N LYS A 66 0.40 -19.22 -8.03
CA LYS A 66 0.98 -20.56 -7.99
C LYS A 66 -0.11 -21.58 -7.64
N ILE A 67 -0.14 -22.67 -8.38
CA ILE A 67 -1.02 -23.81 -8.11
C ILE A 67 -0.31 -24.81 -7.18
N LYS A 68 -1.01 -25.27 -6.14
CA LYS A 68 -0.53 -26.25 -5.15
C LYS A 68 -1.58 -27.32 -4.88
N MET A 69 -1.13 -28.54 -4.57
CA MET A 69 -2.01 -29.60 -4.04
C MET A 69 -2.05 -29.55 -2.52
N VAL A 70 -3.23 -29.33 -1.94
CA VAL A 70 -3.46 -29.28 -0.49
C VAL A 70 -4.60 -30.23 -0.14
N ASN A 71 -4.32 -31.28 0.64
CA ASN A 71 -5.31 -32.28 1.07
C ASN A 71 -6.15 -32.85 -0.09
N GLY A 72 -5.50 -33.15 -1.23
CA GLY A 72 -6.15 -33.69 -2.43
C GLY A 72 -6.94 -32.67 -3.26
N ARG A 73 -6.86 -31.38 -2.92
CA ARG A 73 -7.50 -30.28 -3.64
C ARG A 73 -6.47 -29.41 -4.32
N GLU A 74 -6.80 -28.90 -5.50
CA GLU A 74 -5.98 -27.94 -6.22
C GLU A 74 -6.28 -26.54 -5.70
N VAL A 75 -5.26 -25.83 -5.24
CA VAL A 75 -5.37 -24.51 -4.63
C VAL A 75 -4.47 -23.54 -5.38
N GLU A 76 -5.07 -22.47 -5.89
CA GLU A 76 -4.37 -21.33 -6.43
C GLU A 76 -4.05 -20.34 -5.32
N GLU A 77 -2.78 -19.92 -5.22
CA GLU A 77 -2.29 -18.97 -4.22
C GLU A 77 -1.59 -17.78 -4.89
N VAL A 78 -1.97 -16.57 -4.49
CA VAL A 78 -1.28 -15.32 -4.84
C VAL A 78 -0.72 -14.72 -3.55
N ILE A 79 0.57 -14.39 -3.54
CA ILE A 79 1.21 -13.72 -2.41
C ILE A 79 1.71 -12.36 -2.85
N ILE A 80 1.16 -11.30 -2.28
CA ILE A 80 1.68 -9.94 -2.39
C ILE A 80 2.57 -9.73 -1.16
N LYS A 81 3.88 -9.57 -1.37
CA LYS A 81 4.85 -9.50 -0.28
C LYS A 81 4.81 -8.15 0.42
N ARG A 82 5.16 -8.14 1.71
CA ARG A 82 5.46 -6.91 2.44
C ARG A 82 6.41 -6.05 1.61
N GLY A 83 6.10 -4.76 1.50
CA GLY A 83 6.90 -3.80 0.73
C GLY A 83 6.72 -3.91 -0.79
N THR A 84 5.80 -4.73 -1.30
CA THR A 84 5.46 -4.69 -2.72
C THR A 84 4.91 -3.30 -3.08
N PRO A 85 5.50 -2.60 -4.06
CA PRO A 85 4.99 -1.32 -4.52
C PRO A 85 3.64 -1.50 -5.21
N GLY A 86 2.68 -0.63 -4.88
CA GLY A 86 1.38 -0.57 -5.53
C GLY A 86 0.98 0.85 -5.94
N VAL A 87 0.20 0.95 -7.01
CA VAL A 87 -0.27 2.20 -7.59
C VAL A 87 -1.77 2.37 -7.37
N TYR A 88 -2.20 3.62 -7.19
CA TYR A 88 -3.61 3.96 -7.15
C TYR A 88 -4.23 3.84 -8.55
N LEU A 89 -5.39 3.17 -8.63
CA LEU A 89 -6.18 3.11 -9.86
C LEU A 89 -7.39 4.04 -9.79
N PHE A 90 -8.24 3.85 -8.77
CA PHE A 90 -9.48 4.60 -8.60
C PHE A 90 -10.00 4.50 -7.16
N SER A 91 -11.04 5.27 -6.84
CA SER A 91 -11.73 5.23 -5.54
C SER A 91 -13.12 4.61 -5.72
N PRO A 92 -13.39 3.38 -5.27
CA PRO A 92 -14.70 2.74 -5.40
C PRO A 92 -15.77 3.44 -4.55
N GLN A 93 -15.38 4.03 -3.42
CA GLN A 93 -16.21 4.79 -2.51
C GLN A 93 -15.36 5.89 -1.84
N LYS A 94 -16.00 6.81 -1.13
CA LYS A 94 -15.32 7.85 -0.36
C LYS A 94 -14.31 7.21 0.62
N LYS A 95 -13.06 7.70 0.62
CA LYS A 95 -11.95 7.22 1.47
C LYS A 95 -11.52 5.77 1.20
N GLN A 96 -11.96 5.14 0.11
CA GLN A 96 -11.47 3.83 -0.29
C GLN A 96 -10.60 3.95 -1.52
N TYR A 97 -9.49 3.21 -1.57
CA TYR A 97 -8.60 3.16 -2.73
C TYR A 97 -8.50 1.75 -3.29
N ALA A 98 -8.67 1.63 -4.60
CA ALA A 98 -8.24 0.47 -5.36
C ALA A 98 -6.73 0.62 -5.67
N ILE A 99 -5.93 -0.28 -5.11
CA ILE A 99 -4.47 -0.30 -5.28
C ILE A 99 -4.08 -1.55 -6.05
N CYS A 100 -3.38 -1.36 -7.17
CA CYS A 100 -2.83 -2.44 -7.99
C CYS A 100 -1.37 -2.72 -7.59
N PHE A 101 -1.05 -3.98 -7.37
CA PHE A 101 0.33 -4.45 -7.10
C PHE A 101 0.88 -5.33 -8.22
N ASP A 102 0.06 -5.70 -9.21
CA ASP A 102 0.50 -6.46 -10.37
C ASP A 102 1.10 -5.51 -11.42
N PRO A 103 2.31 -5.76 -11.92
CA PRO A 103 2.96 -4.84 -12.86
C PRO A 103 2.36 -4.88 -14.28
N ASN A 104 1.52 -5.87 -14.60
CA ASN A 104 1.07 -6.13 -15.98
C ASN A 104 -0.45 -6.16 -16.14
N ASP A 105 -1.22 -6.12 -15.06
CA ASP A 105 -2.68 -6.31 -15.11
C ASP A 105 -3.40 -5.46 -14.06
N ASP A 106 -3.95 -4.33 -14.52
CA ASP A 106 -4.70 -3.39 -13.68
C ASP A 106 -6.04 -3.94 -13.19
N SER A 107 -6.51 -5.11 -13.65
CA SER A 107 -7.68 -5.76 -13.07
C SER A 107 -7.36 -6.40 -11.70
N LYS A 108 -6.08 -6.61 -11.40
CA LYS A 108 -5.58 -7.25 -10.18
C LYS A 108 -5.27 -6.24 -9.07
N TYR A 109 -6.32 -5.52 -8.67
CA TYR A 109 -6.26 -4.59 -7.55
C TYR A 109 -6.92 -5.14 -6.28
N LEU A 110 -6.57 -4.54 -5.15
CA LEU A 110 -7.22 -4.75 -3.86
C LEU A 110 -7.75 -3.41 -3.33
N ILE A 111 -8.80 -3.48 -2.51
CA ILE A 111 -9.48 -2.31 -1.98
C ILE A 111 -8.97 -2.06 -0.56
N PHE A 112 -8.55 -0.83 -0.26
CA PHE A 112 -8.12 -0.40 1.07
C PHE A 112 -8.98 0.74 1.58
N GLY A 113 -9.24 0.80 2.89
CA GLY A 113 -9.99 1.89 3.52
C GLY A 113 -9.73 2.01 5.01
N PRO A 114 -10.13 3.13 5.63
CA PRO A 114 -9.82 3.43 7.02
C PRO A 114 -10.50 2.45 7.98
N SER A 115 -9.81 2.10 9.06
CA SER A 115 -10.38 1.31 10.16
C SER A 115 -10.13 1.96 11.51
N GLU A 116 -11.21 2.38 12.17
CA GLU A 116 -11.18 2.98 13.52
C GLU A 116 -10.47 2.08 14.54
N LYS A 117 -10.61 0.76 14.39
CA LYS A 117 -9.96 -0.25 15.25
C LYS A 117 -8.42 -0.22 15.19
N THR A 118 -7.86 0.45 14.19
CA THR A 118 -6.43 0.50 13.93
C THR A 118 -5.88 1.93 13.90
N GLY A 119 -6.59 2.89 14.51
CA GLY A 119 -6.21 4.30 14.47
C GLY A 119 -6.33 4.89 13.07
N ASP A 120 -7.42 4.56 12.38
CA ASP A 120 -7.77 5.03 11.04
C ASP A 120 -6.74 4.72 9.95
N ARG A 121 -5.94 3.67 10.14
CA ARG A 121 -5.06 3.13 9.10
C ARG A 121 -5.89 2.51 7.98
N TYR A 122 -5.36 2.58 6.77
CA TYR A 122 -5.98 1.94 5.61
C TYR A 122 -5.67 0.45 5.63
N VAL A 123 -6.71 -0.35 5.89
CA VAL A 123 -6.65 -1.82 5.97
C VAL A 123 -7.19 -2.45 4.68
N LEU A 124 -6.82 -3.69 4.41
CA LEU A 124 -7.42 -4.46 3.31
C LEU A 124 -8.92 -4.65 3.58
N LEU A 125 -9.76 -4.24 2.63
CA LEU A 125 -11.20 -4.46 2.65
C LEU A 125 -11.56 -5.73 1.89
N ALA A 126 -12.63 -6.38 2.34
CA ALA A 126 -13.19 -7.57 1.73
C ALA A 126 -14.70 -7.38 1.54
N LYS A 127 -15.27 -8.07 0.54
CA LYS A 127 -16.72 -8.10 0.31
C LYS A 127 -17.46 -8.71 1.50
N GLU A 128 -16.85 -9.73 2.09
CA GLU A 128 -17.36 -10.46 3.24
C GLU A 128 -16.18 -10.78 4.16
N TRP A 129 -16.41 -10.69 5.46
CA TRP A 129 -15.52 -11.22 6.49
C TRP A 129 -16.28 -12.27 7.31
N ASP A 130 -15.76 -13.48 7.37
CA ASP A 130 -16.11 -14.44 8.42
C ASP A 130 -15.07 -14.38 9.56
N ARG A 131 -15.24 -15.21 10.61
CA ARG A 131 -14.32 -15.20 11.78
C ARG A 131 -12.86 -15.48 11.45
N ARG A 132 -12.53 -16.09 10.30
CA ARG A 132 -11.18 -16.57 9.97
C ARG A 132 -10.66 -16.04 8.64
N LYS A 133 -11.55 -15.69 7.70
CA LYS A 133 -11.17 -15.28 6.35
C LYS A 133 -12.10 -14.21 5.77
N GLY A 134 -11.55 -13.41 4.86
CA GLY A 134 -12.28 -12.48 4.03
C GLY A 134 -12.37 -12.96 2.58
N LYS A 135 -13.30 -12.41 1.81
CA LYS A 135 -13.39 -12.61 0.36
C LYS A 135 -13.08 -11.32 -0.40
N VAL A 136 -12.11 -11.38 -1.29
CA VAL A 136 -11.71 -10.26 -2.15
C VAL A 136 -11.83 -10.65 -3.62
N THR A 137 -12.08 -9.68 -4.49
CA THR A 137 -11.93 -9.87 -5.93
C THR A 137 -10.52 -9.47 -6.34
N TYR A 138 -9.89 -10.27 -7.18
CA TYR A 138 -8.54 -10.04 -7.70
C TYR A 138 -8.47 -10.55 -9.14
N GLY A 139 -8.41 -9.63 -10.09
CA GLY A 139 -8.69 -9.93 -11.50
C GLY A 139 -10.16 -10.28 -11.70
N ASP A 140 -10.41 -11.34 -12.46
CA ASP A 140 -11.73 -11.90 -12.77
C ASP A 140 -12.27 -12.87 -11.71
N LYS A 141 -11.51 -13.13 -10.65
CA LYS A 141 -11.80 -14.19 -9.66
C LYS A 141 -12.03 -13.65 -8.27
N VAL A 142 -12.69 -14.47 -7.46
CA VAL A 142 -12.85 -14.26 -6.01
C VAL A 142 -11.88 -15.16 -5.26
N TYR A 143 -11.10 -14.57 -4.37
CA TYR A 143 -10.16 -15.24 -3.49
C TYR A 143 -10.58 -15.11 -2.03
N ASN A 144 -10.19 -16.09 -1.23
CA ASN A 144 -10.16 -15.96 0.21
C ASN A 144 -8.86 -15.26 0.63
N THR A 145 -8.89 -14.54 1.74
CA THR A 145 -7.71 -13.99 2.40
C THR A 145 -7.81 -14.17 3.91
N SER A 146 -6.70 -14.22 4.64
CA SER A 146 -6.72 -14.49 6.07
C SER A 146 -7.12 -13.24 6.85
N ALA A 147 -7.69 -13.42 8.05
CA ALA A 147 -7.87 -12.31 8.98
C ALA A 147 -6.54 -11.60 9.32
N GLU A 148 -5.41 -12.31 9.26
CA GLU A 148 -4.07 -11.72 9.41
C GLU A 148 -3.73 -10.78 8.25
N SER A 149 -4.09 -11.14 7.01
CA SER A 149 -3.90 -10.28 5.83
C SER A 149 -4.74 -9.00 5.91
N ALA A 150 -5.80 -8.96 6.73
CA ALA A 150 -6.55 -7.73 7.02
C ALA A 150 -5.66 -6.65 7.66
N PHE A 151 -4.58 -7.05 8.35
CA PHE A 151 -3.62 -6.14 8.98
C PHE A 151 -2.46 -5.74 8.05
N ALA A 152 -2.52 -6.10 6.76
CA ALA A 152 -1.64 -5.51 5.75
C ALA A 152 -2.04 -4.06 5.48
N TYR A 153 -1.59 -3.16 6.35
CA TYR A 153 -1.86 -1.73 6.22
C TYR A 153 -1.16 -1.14 5.01
N LEU A 154 -1.87 -0.24 4.33
CA LEU A 154 -1.30 0.58 3.27
C LEU A 154 -0.29 1.57 3.89
N MET A 155 0.85 1.70 3.26
CA MET A 155 1.89 2.67 3.59
C MET A 155 2.14 3.54 2.36
N ALA A 156 2.55 4.78 2.59
CA ALA A 156 2.95 5.69 1.53
C ALA A 156 4.26 6.37 1.92
N SER A 157 5.04 6.75 0.91
CA SER A 157 6.11 7.73 1.08
C SER A 157 5.46 9.09 1.32
N VAL A 158 5.19 9.42 2.58
CA VAL A 158 4.84 10.79 2.94
C VAL A 158 6.15 11.55 2.96
N THR A 159 6.45 12.23 1.85
CA THR A 159 7.41 13.33 1.92
C THR A 159 6.81 14.32 2.89
N LYS A 160 7.33 14.38 4.12
CA LYS A 160 7.06 15.48 5.05
C LYS A 160 7.69 16.72 4.41
N THR A 161 7.05 17.27 3.38
CA THR A 161 7.27 18.64 2.98
C THR A 161 6.86 19.42 4.22
N LYS A 162 7.85 19.94 4.95
CA LYS A 162 7.66 20.91 6.04
C LYS A 162 7.09 22.19 5.44
N ASN A 163 5.89 22.14 4.84
CA ASN A 163 5.05 23.30 4.64
C ASN A 163 4.18 23.48 5.87
N THR A 164 4.82 23.45 7.04
CA THR A 164 4.38 24.21 8.18
C THR A 164 4.60 25.69 7.82
N ARG A 165 3.80 26.23 6.89
CA ARG A 165 3.42 27.65 6.98
C ARG A 165 2.47 27.74 8.16
N VAL A 166 3.02 27.58 9.36
CA VAL A 166 2.42 28.20 10.53
C VAL A 166 2.74 29.67 10.33
N SER A 167 1.79 30.38 9.73
CA SER A 167 1.66 31.81 9.96
C SER A 167 1.23 31.97 11.42
N SER A 168 2.14 31.75 12.35
CA SER A 168 1.96 32.22 13.72
C SER A 168 2.21 33.72 13.66
N ASP A 169 1.15 34.47 13.42
CA ASP A 169 1.15 35.87 13.78
C ASP A 169 1.40 35.90 15.29
N THR A 170 2.62 36.29 15.69
CA THR A 170 2.97 36.47 17.09
C THR A 170 2.73 37.95 17.37
N PRO A 171 1.59 38.35 17.95
CA PRO A 171 1.32 39.74 18.21
C PRO A 171 2.40 40.29 19.16
N SER A 172 3.09 41.35 18.74
CA SER A 172 4.25 41.92 19.44
C SER A 172 3.91 42.66 20.75
N GLY A 173 2.64 42.61 21.20
CA GLY A 173 2.15 43.39 22.34
C GLY A 173 2.09 44.89 22.06
N ARG A 174 1.38 45.64 22.92
CA ARG A 174 1.37 47.12 22.93
C ARG A 174 2.17 47.63 24.12
N LYS A 175 2.89 48.74 23.95
CA LYS A 175 3.46 49.52 25.07
C LYS A 175 2.49 50.63 25.45
N VAL A 176 2.37 50.88 26.75
CA VAL A 176 1.62 52.01 27.30
C VAL A 176 2.51 53.26 27.16
N GLN A 177 1.92 54.35 26.66
CA GLN A 177 2.44 55.72 26.87
C GLN A 177 1.55 56.40 27.89
#